data_AF-A0A1I6EY97-F1
#
_entry.id   AF-A0A1I6EY97-F1
#
_cell.length_a   1.000
_cell.length_b   1.000
_cell.length_c   1.000
_cell.angle_alpha   90.00
_cell.angle_beta   90.00
_cell.angle_gamma   90.00
#
_symmetry.space_group_name_H-M   'P 1'
#
loop_
_entity.id
_entity.type
_entity.pdbx_description
1 polymer ?
#
loop_
_entity_poly.entity_id
_entity_poly.type
_entity_poly.pdbx_seq_one_letter_code
_entity_poly.pdbx_strand_id
1 'polypeptide(L)'
;MARRHRQALAVAILLVVVAAVDLTVVLLWQPTSRSVLHDVLVVLWPLPALAGFLLGTYELFLHQRLVSELGRISGPGIVEHLLPSEVLKAFLSRIYGTSQRNDDVVSGVLGGNGMRPKGDDLTISTRTTVRLALQGVDTKTYHLTTTQTHHFRHSVPVDRFVIFATSNATLRDTISAACRYPLFELYFMPDASLFLDSVDDIRDSTKITIDYLDHDGQSRSAEPSQIPPIEVRFDQWANYLTFFREAMAPLPKLSPLDHMSDLRILECDLSGIADDHVVRAILGLTVSSRSLQRTNDGFAYWQSPYPSYVDTISFDATELAVDHSPGHEFRIMPFTFRSGTEAAQWLRADELGDLDVRSWMLPGHGVALLWREARG
;
A
#
# COMPACT_ATOMS: atom_id res chain seq x y z
N MET A 1 6.70 19.95 -27.05
CA MET A 1 6.84 19.27 -28.37
C MET A 1 6.38 20.11 -29.55
N ALA A 2 5.23 20.80 -29.49
CA ALA A 2 4.67 21.56 -30.63
C ALA A 2 5.63 22.56 -31.32
N ARG A 3 6.52 23.23 -30.57
CA ARG A 3 7.48 24.20 -31.13
C ARG A 3 8.56 23.56 -32.02
N ARG A 4 9.03 22.34 -31.68
CA ARG A 4 10.03 21.60 -32.48
C ARG A 4 9.43 21.02 -33.76
N HIS A 5 8.19 20.52 -33.68
CA HIS A 5 7.46 20.01 -34.84
C HIS A 5 7.21 21.11 -35.89
N ARG A 6 6.80 22.31 -35.45
CA ARG A 6 6.65 23.47 -36.36
C ARG A 6 7.96 23.90 -37.01
N GLN A 7 9.08 23.79 -36.29
CA GLN A 7 10.41 24.12 -36.83
C GLN A 7 10.86 23.09 -37.87
N ALA A 8 10.69 21.79 -37.59
CA ALA A 8 11.03 20.72 -38.53
C ALA A 8 10.20 20.83 -39.83
N LEU A 9 8.91 21.13 -39.71
CA LEU A 9 8.02 21.29 -40.85
C LEU A 9 8.32 22.57 -41.66
N ALA A 10 8.69 23.66 -40.99
CA ALA A 10 9.18 24.87 -41.66
C ALA A 10 10.49 24.63 -42.42
N VAL A 11 11.41 23.84 -41.86
CA VAL A 11 12.67 23.44 -42.53
C VAL A 11 12.40 22.53 -43.73
N ALA A 12 11.47 21.57 -43.62
CA ALA A 12 11.07 20.73 -44.74
C ALA A 12 10.46 21.55 -45.90
N ILE A 13 9.56 22.49 -45.59
CA ILE A 13 8.97 23.40 -46.59
C ILE A 13 10.06 24.24 -47.24
N LEU A 14 10.97 24.81 -46.45
CA LEU A 14 12.08 25.63 -46.97
C LEU A 14 12.95 24.83 -47.96
N LEU A 15 13.29 23.58 -47.63
CA LEU A 15 14.10 22.72 -48.50
C LEU A 15 13.38 22.37 -49.82
N VAL A 16 12.07 22.13 -49.78
CA VAL A 16 11.27 21.89 -50.99
C VAL A 16 11.17 23.15 -51.85
N VAL A 17 11.01 24.32 -51.23
CA VAL A 17 10.98 25.62 -51.93
C VAL A 17 12.33 25.92 -52.60
N VAL A 18 13.44 25.69 -51.90
CA VAL A 18 14.80 25.85 -52.46
C VAL A 18 14.97 24.92 -53.67
N ALA A 19 14.59 23.65 -53.55
CA ALA A 19 14.67 22.71 -54.67
C ALA A 19 13.79 23.11 -55.88
N ALA A 20 12.60 23.69 -55.64
CA ALA A 20 11.73 24.17 -56.69
C ALA A 20 12.32 25.40 -57.41
N VAL A 21 12.96 26.31 -56.66
CA VAL A 21 13.69 27.45 -57.22
C VAL A 21 14.88 26.97 -58.06
N ASP A 22 15.68 26.05 -57.54
CA ASP A 22 16.84 25.48 -58.24
C ASP A 22 16.41 24.76 -59.53
N LEU A 23 15.33 23.97 -59.49
CA LEU A 23 14.75 23.32 -60.66
C LEU A 23 14.26 24.33 -61.70
N THR A 24 13.63 25.42 -61.25
CA THR A 24 13.14 26.49 -62.13
C THR A 24 14.31 27.22 -62.81
N VAL A 25 15.40 27.48 -62.07
CA VAL A 25 16.64 28.06 -62.61
C VAL A 25 17.28 27.13 -63.63
N VAL A 26 17.35 25.83 -63.34
CA VAL A 26 17.87 24.82 -64.29
C VAL A 26 17.03 24.74 -65.56
N LEU A 27 15.70 24.77 -65.45
CA LEU A 27 14.81 24.66 -66.62
C LEU A 27 14.79 25.92 -67.49
N LEU A 28 14.86 27.11 -66.89
CA LEU A 28 14.83 28.38 -67.60
C LEU A 28 16.19 28.82 -68.14
N TRP A 29 17.29 28.35 -67.55
CA TRP A 29 18.64 28.71 -67.95
C TRP A 29 19.31 27.58 -68.73
N GLN A 30 19.22 27.64 -70.07
CA GLN A 30 20.00 26.77 -70.96
C GLN A 30 21.19 27.54 -71.53
N PRO A 31 22.40 27.38 -70.97
CA PRO A 31 23.57 28.10 -71.45
C PRO A 31 24.02 27.57 -72.82
N THR A 32 24.35 28.48 -73.75
CA THR A 32 24.83 28.17 -75.10
C THR A 32 26.27 27.64 -75.14
N SER A 33 26.98 27.65 -74.00
CA SER A 33 28.30 27.03 -73.80
C SER A 33 28.34 26.29 -72.45
N ARG A 34 29.26 25.31 -72.29
CA ARG A 34 29.36 24.50 -71.07
C ARG A 34 29.60 25.39 -69.84
N SER A 35 28.64 25.41 -68.92
CA SER A 35 28.71 26.11 -67.64
C SER A 35 28.77 25.09 -66.51
N VAL A 36 29.91 25.05 -65.79
CA VAL A 36 30.12 24.18 -64.63
C VAL A 36 29.05 24.41 -63.55
N LEU A 37 28.58 25.65 -63.42
CA LEU A 37 27.58 26.04 -62.43
C LEU A 37 26.20 25.44 -62.75
N HIS A 38 25.86 25.32 -64.03
CA HIS A 38 24.63 24.64 -64.48
C HIS A 38 24.71 23.13 -64.22
N ASP A 39 25.85 22.50 -64.53
CA ASP A 39 26.06 21.06 -64.28
C ASP A 39 25.99 20.71 -62.79
N VAL A 40 26.55 21.56 -61.92
CA VAL A 40 26.46 21.42 -60.45
C VAL A 40 25.01 21.54 -59.98
N LEU A 41 24.25 22.53 -60.46
CA LEU A 41 22.84 22.70 -60.12
C LEU A 41 21.97 21.52 -60.57
N VAL A 42 22.20 21.00 -61.77
CA VAL A 42 21.48 19.82 -62.31
C VAL A 42 21.70 18.58 -61.45
N VAL A 43 22.88 18.41 -60.86
CA VAL A 43 23.20 17.27 -60.00
C VAL A 43 22.74 17.47 -58.55
N LEU A 44 22.77 18.71 -58.02
CA LEU A 44 22.52 19.00 -56.61
C LEU A 44 21.06 19.33 -56.28
N TRP A 45 20.23 19.80 -57.23
CA TRP A 45 18.82 20.13 -56.96
C TRP A 45 17.95 18.99 -56.38
N PRO A 46 18.17 17.68 -56.67
CA PRO A 46 17.31 16.63 -56.12
C PRO A 46 17.60 16.34 -54.64
N LEU A 47 18.77 16.72 -54.11
CA LEU A 47 19.16 16.48 -52.72
C LEU A 47 18.27 17.25 -51.70
N PRO A 48 18.06 18.58 -51.83
CA PRO A 48 17.13 19.30 -50.96
C PRO A 48 15.68 18.84 -51.12
N ALA A 49 15.25 18.44 -52.33
CA ALA A 49 13.92 17.87 -52.55
C ALA A 49 13.74 16.54 -51.79
N LEU A 50 14.71 15.63 -51.90
CA LEU A 50 14.69 14.34 -51.19
C LEU A 50 14.72 14.55 -49.68
N ALA A 51 15.59 15.42 -49.17
CA ALA A 51 15.69 15.72 -47.74
C ALA A 51 14.40 16.35 -47.20
N GLY A 52 13.83 17.33 -47.92
CA GLY A 52 12.55 17.95 -47.55
C GLY A 52 11.39 16.96 -47.57
N PHE A 53 11.32 16.10 -48.58
CA PHE A 53 10.29 15.06 -48.70
C PHE A 53 10.39 13.99 -47.60
N LEU A 54 11.60 13.48 -47.32
CA LEU A 54 11.84 12.51 -46.26
C LEU A 54 11.49 13.08 -44.88
N LEU A 55 11.91 14.31 -44.61
CA LEU A 55 11.66 14.98 -43.32
C LEU A 55 10.18 15.33 -43.16
N GLY A 56 9.52 15.78 -44.23
CA GLY A 56 8.08 16.01 -44.25
C GLY A 56 7.27 14.72 -44.06
N THR A 57 7.61 13.65 -44.77
CA THR A 57 6.96 12.33 -44.66
C THR A 57 7.17 11.72 -43.26
N TYR A 58 8.38 11.88 -42.71
CA TYR A 58 8.69 11.45 -41.36
C TYR A 58 7.83 12.17 -40.32
N GLU A 59 7.80 13.51 -40.33
CA GLU A 59 7.07 14.29 -39.32
C GLU A 59 5.55 14.20 -39.46
N LEU A 60 5.01 14.23 -40.68
CA LEU A 60 3.57 14.25 -40.92
C LEU A 60 2.92 12.88 -40.77
N PHE A 61 3.61 11.80 -41.17
CA PHE A 61 2.98 10.49 -41.27
C PHE A 61 3.60 9.48 -40.31
N LEU A 62 4.91 9.25 -40.40
CA LEU A 62 5.59 8.23 -39.60
C LEU A 62 5.63 8.58 -38.12
N HIS A 63 5.93 9.83 -37.75
CA HIS A 63 6.03 10.25 -36.36
C HIS A 63 4.65 10.24 -35.69
N GLN A 64 3.62 10.77 -36.34
CA GLN A 64 2.25 10.73 -35.81
C GLN A 64 1.75 9.29 -35.66
N ARG A 65 1.99 8.44 -36.66
CA ARG A 65 1.59 7.02 -36.58
C ARG A 65 2.39 6.26 -35.53
N LEU A 66 3.70 6.49 -35.40
CA LEU A 66 4.53 5.89 -34.35
C LEU A 66 4.08 6.34 -32.97
N VAL A 67 3.81 7.63 -32.76
CA VAL A 67 3.32 8.13 -31.46
C VAL A 67 1.92 7.61 -31.15
N SER A 68 1.04 7.51 -32.16
CA SER A 68 -0.30 6.94 -32.00
C SER A 68 -0.25 5.44 -31.70
N GLU A 69 0.61 4.69 -32.38
CA GLU A 69 0.78 3.25 -32.14
C GLU A 69 1.53 2.98 -30.83
N LEU A 70 2.54 3.78 -30.48
CA LEU A 70 3.17 3.76 -29.15
C LEU A 70 2.19 4.15 -28.06
N GLY A 71 1.27 5.08 -28.30
CA GLY A 71 0.21 5.42 -27.35
C GLY A 71 -0.86 4.33 -27.24
N ARG A 72 -1.13 3.59 -28.32
CA ARG A 72 -2.04 2.45 -28.36
C ARG A 72 -1.43 1.21 -27.70
N ILE A 73 -0.16 0.94 -27.96
CA ILE A 73 0.60 -0.18 -27.38
C ILE A 73 0.94 0.12 -25.92
N SER A 74 1.44 1.31 -25.61
CA SER A 74 1.68 1.79 -24.22
C SER A 74 0.41 2.26 -23.49
N GLY A 75 -0.77 1.91 -24.00
CA GLY A 75 -2.06 2.28 -23.42
C GLY A 75 -2.35 1.55 -22.09
N PRO A 76 -3.58 1.67 -21.56
CA PRO A 76 -4.00 1.12 -20.27
C PRO A 76 -3.63 -0.36 -20.07
N GLY A 77 -3.65 -1.16 -21.15
CA GLY A 77 -3.31 -2.58 -21.10
C GLY A 77 -1.86 -2.88 -20.69
N ILE A 78 -0.87 -2.04 -21.05
CA ILE A 78 0.50 -2.25 -20.54
C ILE A 78 0.59 -1.89 -19.06
N VAL A 79 -0.11 -0.83 -18.62
CA VAL A 79 -0.15 -0.44 -17.21
C VAL A 79 -0.86 -1.50 -16.34
N GLU A 80 -1.88 -2.16 -16.87
CA GLU A 80 -2.57 -3.31 -16.22
C GLU A 80 -1.74 -4.59 -16.17
N HIS A 81 -0.65 -4.68 -16.95
CA HIS A 81 0.27 -5.82 -16.95
C HIS A 81 1.60 -5.54 -16.22
N LEU A 82 1.85 -4.28 -15.86
CA LEU A 82 3.00 -3.88 -15.06
C LEU A 82 2.68 -3.99 -13.57
N LEU A 83 3.68 -4.28 -12.76
CA LEU A 83 3.51 -4.32 -11.32
C LEU A 83 3.18 -2.91 -10.80
N PRO A 84 2.11 -2.72 -10.01
CA PRO A 84 1.78 -1.41 -9.43
C PRO A 84 2.96 -0.77 -8.69
N SER A 85 3.79 -1.60 -8.04
CA SER A 85 5.00 -1.17 -7.34
C SER A 85 6.07 -0.61 -8.27
N GLU A 86 6.27 -1.20 -9.46
CA GLU A 86 7.23 -0.73 -10.45
C GLU A 86 6.82 0.62 -11.03
N VAL A 87 5.53 0.80 -11.32
CA VAL A 87 5.00 2.07 -11.85
C VAL A 87 5.17 3.20 -10.83
N LEU A 88 4.77 2.95 -9.58
CA LEU A 88 4.87 3.95 -8.52
C LEU A 88 6.33 4.24 -8.16
N LYS A 89 7.19 3.22 -8.09
CA LYS A 89 8.64 3.38 -7.85
C LYS A 89 9.32 4.17 -8.96
N ALA A 90 8.98 3.93 -10.22
CA ALA A 90 9.51 4.70 -11.35
C ALA A 90 9.08 6.17 -11.28
N PHE A 91 7.82 6.43 -10.91
CA PHE A 91 7.30 7.78 -10.73
C PHE A 91 7.99 8.51 -9.57
N LEU A 92 8.08 7.89 -8.40
CA LEU A 92 8.76 8.46 -7.23
C LEU A 92 10.24 8.69 -7.50
N SER A 93 10.91 7.74 -8.17
CA SER A 93 12.32 7.88 -8.52
C SER A 93 12.58 9.03 -9.49
N ARG A 94 11.60 9.35 -10.35
CA ARG A 94 11.68 10.49 -11.25
C ARG A 94 11.50 11.84 -10.53
N ILE A 95 10.68 11.89 -9.49
CA ILE A 95 10.37 13.13 -8.76
C ILE A 95 11.38 13.38 -7.64
N TYR A 96 11.65 12.35 -6.84
CA TYR A 96 12.44 12.42 -5.61
C TYR A 96 13.85 11.84 -5.75
N GLY A 97 14.20 11.30 -6.93
CA GLY A 97 15.44 10.55 -7.13
C GLY A 97 15.31 9.11 -6.64
N THR A 98 16.26 8.25 -7.02
CA THR A 98 16.32 6.86 -6.53
C THR A 98 16.68 6.88 -5.04
N SER A 99 15.75 6.48 -4.20
CA SER A 99 15.91 6.40 -2.75
C SER A 99 15.21 5.17 -2.23
N GLN A 100 15.81 4.51 -1.25
CA GLN A 100 15.20 3.39 -0.55
C GLN A 100 13.92 3.80 0.18
N ARG A 101 13.80 5.07 0.59
CA ARG A 101 12.58 5.64 1.18
C ARG A 101 11.39 5.61 0.23
N ASN A 102 11.63 5.51 -1.08
CA ASN A 102 10.55 5.38 -2.06
C ASN A 102 9.89 4.00 -1.94
N ASP A 103 10.62 2.96 -1.52
CA ASP A 103 10.06 1.62 -1.35
C ASP A 103 9.11 1.56 -0.15
N ASP A 104 9.42 2.30 0.92
CA ASP A 104 8.53 2.49 2.08
C ASP A 104 7.23 3.22 1.67
N VAL A 105 7.35 4.26 0.82
CA VAL A 105 6.18 4.97 0.30
C VAL A 105 5.36 4.08 -0.63
N VAL A 106 6.00 3.27 -1.48
CA VAL A 106 5.31 2.36 -2.40
C VAL A 106 4.52 1.31 -1.62
N SER A 107 5.17 0.61 -0.70
CA SER A 107 4.53 -0.40 0.14
C SER A 107 3.40 0.21 1.00
N GLY A 108 3.65 1.39 1.58
CA GLY A 108 2.66 2.13 2.37
C GLY A 108 1.45 2.59 1.55
N VAL A 109 1.65 3.09 0.33
CA VAL A 109 0.55 3.56 -0.55
C VAL A 109 -0.24 2.42 -1.15
N LEU A 110 0.44 1.34 -1.54
CA LEU A 110 -0.20 0.21 -2.21
C LEU A 110 -0.86 -0.76 -1.22
N GLY A 111 -0.41 -0.82 0.03
CA GLY A 111 -0.91 -1.80 1.00
C GLY A 111 -0.32 -3.19 0.85
N GLY A 112 0.93 -3.25 0.40
CA GLY A 112 1.66 -4.47 0.13
C GLY A 112 2.76 -4.26 -0.90
N ASN A 113 3.43 -5.35 -1.28
CA ASN A 113 4.55 -5.31 -2.23
C ASN A 113 4.11 -5.08 -3.69
N GLY A 114 2.82 -5.22 -4.00
CA GLY A 114 2.26 -4.99 -5.34
C GLY A 114 2.94 -5.84 -6.41
N MET A 115 3.29 -7.07 -6.05
CA MET A 115 4.06 -8.03 -6.85
C MET A 115 3.18 -8.81 -7.83
N ARG A 116 1.85 -8.63 -7.77
CA ARG A 116 0.93 -9.15 -8.78
C ARG A 116 0.54 -8.04 -9.76
N PRO A 117 0.56 -8.28 -11.08
CA PRO A 117 0.23 -7.26 -12.10
C PRO A 117 -1.13 -6.59 -11.90
N LYS A 118 -2.11 -7.32 -11.34
CA LYS A 118 -3.45 -6.80 -11.06
C LYS A 118 -3.61 -6.19 -9.67
N GLY A 119 -2.57 -6.23 -8.84
CA GLY A 119 -2.65 -5.82 -7.44
C GLY A 119 -3.49 -6.76 -6.57
N ASP A 120 -3.67 -8.03 -6.98
CA ASP A 120 -4.42 -9.03 -6.20
C ASP A 120 -3.78 -9.34 -4.83
N ASP A 121 -2.54 -8.88 -4.61
CA ASP A 121 -1.80 -8.95 -3.35
C ASP A 121 -1.86 -7.64 -2.53
N LEU A 122 -2.67 -6.68 -2.96
CA LEU A 122 -2.87 -5.40 -2.30
C LEU A 122 -4.19 -5.39 -1.54
N THR A 123 -4.16 -4.96 -0.29
CA THR A 123 -5.37 -4.78 0.53
C THR A 123 -5.63 -3.31 0.77
N ILE A 124 -6.79 -2.84 0.32
CA ILE A 124 -7.25 -1.47 0.56
C ILE A 124 -8.64 -1.55 1.16
N SER A 125 -8.78 -1.08 2.39
CA SER A 125 -10.08 -0.93 3.03
C SER A 125 -10.68 0.44 2.72
N THR A 126 -11.92 0.44 2.22
CA THR A 126 -12.69 1.65 1.89
C THR A 126 -13.56 2.14 3.05
N ARG A 127 -13.78 1.28 4.05
CA ARG A 127 -14.42 1.62 5.32
C ARG A 127 -13.81 0.76 6.40
N THR A 128 -13.24 1.42 7.40
CA THR A 128 -12.65 0.78 8.56
C THR A 128 -13.24 1.39 9.82
N THR A 129 -13.70 0.54 10.74
CA THR A 129 -14.06 0.94 12.10
C THR A 129 -13.22 0.18 13.10
N VAL A 130 -12.82 0.86 14.16
CA VAL A 130 -11.96 0.28 15.20
C VAL A 130 -12.58 0.55 16.56
N ARG A 131 -12.58 -0.46 17.43
CA ARG A 131 -12.95 -0.32 18.84
C ARG A 131 -11.84 -0.87 19.72
N LEU A 132 -11.39 -0.06 20.66
CA LEU A 132 -10.45 -0.44 21.70
C LEU A 132 -11.18 -0.44 23.04
N ALA A 133 -11.25 -1.62 23.68
CA ALA A 133 -11.84 -1.78 25.01
C ALA A 133 -10.77 -2.24 26.01
N LEU A 134 -10.67 -1.54 27.14
CA LEU A 134 -9.71 -1.79 28.20
C LEU A 134 -10.46 -2.32 29.43
N GLN A 135 -10.05 -3.50 29.90
CA GLN A 135 -10.63 -4.16 31.06
C GLN A 135 -9.53 -4.52 32.06
N GLY A 136 -9.58 -3.97 33.27
CA GLY A 136 -8.62 -4.25 34.33
C GLY A 136 -8.71 -5.71 34.79
N VAL A 137 -7.56 -6.39 34.87
CA VAL A 137 -7.47 -7.74 35.43
C VAL A 137 -7.02 -7.66 36.89
N ASP A 138 -5.97 -6.89 37.13
CA ASP A 138 -5.46 -6.54 38.45
C ASP A 138 -4.86 -5.13 38.44
N THR A 139 -4.19 -4.74 39.53
CA THR A 139 -3.59 -3.40 39.66
C THR A 139 -2.42 -3.15 38.70
N LYS A 140 -1.91 -4.17 38.01
CA LYS A 140 -0.72 -4.12 37.15
C LYS A 140 -1.00 -4.48 35.70
N THR A 141 -2.09 -5.18 35.42
CA THR A 141 -2.40 -5.76 34.12
C THR A 141 -3.85 -5.51 33.72
N TYR A 142 -4.06 -5.41 32.41
CA TYR A 142 -5.37 -5.22 31.80
C TYR A 142 -5.46 -6.03 30.51
N HIS A 143 -6.68 -6.38 30.13
CA HIS A 143 -7.01 -6.91 28.81
C HIS A 143 -7.32 -5.76 27.87
N LEU A 144 -6.60 -5.71 26.75
CA LEU A 144 -6.95 -4.91 25.59
C LEU A 144 -7.73 -5.77 24.61
N THR A 145 -9.01 -5.47 24.40
CA THR A 145 -9.80 -6.04 23.32
C THR A 145 -9.81 -5.08 22.15
N THR A 146 -9.28 -5.52 21.02
CA THR A 146 -9.28 -4.75 19.76
C THR A 146 -10.25 -5.40 18.80
N THR A 147 -11.27 -4.65 18.39
CA THR A 147 -12.21 -5.06 17.34
C THR A 147 -12.04 -4.16 16.12
N GLN A 148 -11.78 -4.74 14.97
CA GLN A 148 -11.55 -4.02 13.72
C GLN A 148 -12.49 -4.59 12.66
N THR A 149 -13.15 -3.72 11.90
CA THR A 149 -13.97 -4.13 10.75
C THR A 149 -13.47 -3.42 9.52
N HIS A 150 -13.21 -4.18 8.45
CA HIS A 150 -12.72 -3.69 7.17
C HIS A 150 -13.69 -4.07 6.05
N HIS A 151 -13.92 -3.13 5.13
CA HIS A 151 -14.60 -3.38 3.86
C HIS A 151 -13.66 -3.11 2.70
N PHE A 152 -13.30 -4.16 1.96
CA PHE A 152 -12.26 -4.08 0.93
C PHE A 152 -12.79 -3.49 -0.37
N ARG A 153 -11.94 -2.69 -1.03
CA ARG A 153 -12.24 -2.08 -2.33
C ARG A 153 -12.48 -3.13 -3.42
N HIS A 154 -11.69 -4.20 -3.37
CA HIS A 154 -11.70 -5.31 -4.30
C HIS A 154 -11.74 -6.60 -3.50
N SER A 155 -12.32 -7.64 -4.09
CA SER A 155 -12.32 -8.97 -3.49
C SER A 155 -10.88 -9.47 -3.36
N VAL A 156 -10.46 -9.85 -2.15
CA VAL A 156 -9.11 -10.32 -1.86
C VAL A 156 -9.09 -11.85 -2.02
N PRO A 157 -8.39 -12.41 -3.03
CA PRO A 157 -8.46 -13.83 -3.36
C PRO A 157 -7.53 -14.65 -2.45
N VAL A 158 -7.84 -14.69 -1.17
CA VAL A 158 -7.12 -15.48 -0.16
C VAL A 158 -8.07 -16.24 0.75
N ASP A 159 -7.55 -17.33 1.28
CA ASP A 159 -8.18 -18.27 2.20
C ASP A 159 -7.60 -18.17 3.61
N ARG A 160 -6.70 -17.22 3.88
CA ARG A 160 -5.97 -17.13 5.15
C ARG A 160 -5.96 -15.72 5.68
N PHE A 161 -6.04 -15.65 7.01
CA PHE A 161 -5.75 -14.46 7.79
C PHE A 161 -4.61 -14.74 8.75
N VAL A 162 -3.62 -13.84 8.81
CA VAL A 162 -2.40 -14.03 9.61
C VAL A 162 -2.34 -13.03 10.75
N ILE A 163 -2.06 -13.50 11.96
CA ILE A 163 -1.80 -12.64 13.10
C ILE A 163 -0.31 -12.71 13.43
N PHE A 164 0.32 -11.55 13.46
CA PHE A 164 1.68 -11.41 14.00
C PHE A 164 1.59 -10.83 15.41
N ALA A 165 2.19 -11.52 16.38
CA ALA A 165 2.35 -11.00 17.73
C ALA A 165 3.84 -10.85 18.01
N THR A 166 4.28 -9.67 18.45
CA THR A 166 5.70 -9.44 18.76
C THR A 166 5.91 -8.51 19.94
N SER A 167 6.99 -8.74 20.69
CA SER A 167 7.50 -7.81 21.70
C SER A 167 8.70 -7.00 21.22
N ASN A 168 9.14 -7.23 19.97
CA ASN A 168 10.31 -6.58 19.39
C ASN A 168 9.90 -5.38 18.52
N ALA A 169 10.29 -4.17 18.92
CA ALA A 169 9.94 -2.94 18.21
C ALA A 169 10.49 -2.91 16.78
N THR A 170 11.67 -3.49 16.53
CA THR A 170 12.24 -3.58 15.18
C THR A 170 11.42 -4.49 14.29
N LEU A 171 10.92 -5.62 14.81
CA LEU A 171 10.01 -6.49 14.07
C LEU A 171 8.67 -5.80 13.82
N ARG A 172 8.08 -5.15 14.83
CA ARG A 172 6.85 -4.37 14.70
C ARG A 172 6.91 -3.41 13.51
N ASP A 173 8.00 -2.65 13.42
CA ASP A 173 8.15 -1.62 12.38
C ASP A 173 8.39 -2.19 10.97
N THR A 174 8.81 -3.46 10.88
CA THR A 174 9.21 -4.09 9.61
C THR A 174 8.20 -5.11 9.10
N ILE A 175 7.36 -5.70 9.97
CA ILE A 175 6.41 -6.75 9.59
C ILE A 175 5.45 -6.30 8.49
N SER A 176 4.88 -5.09 8.58
CA SER A 176 3.94 -4.59 7.56
C SER A 176 4.57 -4.52 6.16
N ALA A 177 5.85 -4.18 6.05
CA ALA A 177 6.58 -4.17 4.78
C ALA A 177 7.04 -5.57 4.34
N ALA A 178 7.33 -6.46 5.30
CA ALA A 178 7.84 -7.80 5.06
C ALA A 178 6.77 -8.84 4.74
N CYS A 179 5.54 -8.56 5.14
CA CYS A 179 4.43 -9.50 5.07
C CYS A 179 4.16 -9.93 3.64
N ARG A 180 3.96 -11.24 3.46
CA ARG A 180 3.67 -11.86 2.16
C ARG A 180 2.18 -12.16 1.96
N TYR A 181 1.36 -11.91 2.98
CA TYR A 181 -0.07 -12.15 2.96
C TYR A 181 -0.85 -10.82 2.96
N PRO A 182 -1.91 -10.70 2.16
CA PRO A 182 -2.66 -9.46 2.05
C PRO A 182 -3.57 -9.21 3.26
N LEU A 183 -4.03 -10.26 3.94
CA LEU A 183 -4.87 -10.14 5.14
C LEU A 183 -4.06 -10.52 6.37
N PHE A 184 -3.72 -9.52 7.19
CA PHE A 184 -3.02 -9.73 8.45
C PHE A 184 -3.31 -8.65 9.47
N GLU A 185 -3.04 -8.97 10.73
CA GLU A 185 -2.99 -8.03 11.86
C GLU A 185 -1.64 -8.14 12.60
N LEU A 186 -1.26 -7.05 13.25
CA LEU A 186 -0.03 -6.96 14.05
C LEU A 186 -0.37 -6.49 15.46
N TYR A 187 -0.10 -7.34 16.45
CA TYR A 187 -0.16 -7.03 17.87
C TYR A 187 1.25 -6.84 18.42
N PHE A 188 1.46 -5.73 19.11
CA PHE A 188 2.73 -5.42 19.76
C PHE A 188 2.55 -5.41 21.27
N MET A 189 3.32 -6.25 21.97
CA MET A 189 3.32 -6.35 23.42
C MET A 189 4.66 -5.85 23.93
N PRO A 190 4.78 -4.60 24.40
CA PRO A 190 6.07 -4.03 24.78
C PRO A 190 6.75 -4.79 25.93
N ASP A 191 5.97 -5.44 26.79
CA ASP A 191 6.49 -6.24 27.89
C ASP A 191 6.73 -7.71 27.48
N ALA A 192 8.00 -8.07 27.33
CA ALA A 192 8.43 -9.43 27.03
C ALA A 192 8.01 -10.46 28.10
N SER A 193 7.78 -10.03 29.36
CA SER A 193 7.38 -10.96 30.43
C SER A 193 5.92 -11.42 30.33
N LEU A 194 5.06 -10.63 29.69
CA LEU A 194 3.66 -11.00 29.44
C LEU A 194 3.46 -11.61 28.04
N PHE A 195 4.47 -11.57 27.18
CA PHE A 195 4.34 -11.87 25.76
C PHE A 195 3.67 -13.22 25.47
N LEU A 196 4.08 -14.30 26.14
CA LEU A 196 3.50 -15.63 25.90
C LEU A 196 2.04 -15.71 26.38
N ASP A 197 1.76 -15.18 27.58
CA ASP A 197 0.40 -15.12 28.12
C ASP A 197 -0.52 -14.31 27.21
N SER A 198 -0.04 -13.17 26.68
CA SER A 198 -0.77 -12.35 25.71
C SER A 198 -1.02 -13.08 24.38
N VAL A 199 -0.08 -13.92 23.93
CA VAL A 199 -0.25 -14.72 22.70
C VAL A 199 -1.27 -15.81 22.90
N ASP A 200 -1.23 -16.51 24.04
CA ASP A 200 -2.24 -17.51 24.38
C ASP A 200 -3.63 -16.86 24.48
N ASP A 201 -3.72 -15.68 25.09
CA ASP A 201 -4.96 -14.89 25.15
C ASP A 201 -5.50 -14.53 23.76
N ILE A 202 -4.63 -14.10 22.83
CA ILE A 202 -5.03 -13.81 21.45
C ILE A 202 -5.57 -15.10 20.81
N ARG A 203 -4.80 -16.19 20.90
CA ARG A 203 -5.18 -17.48 20.31
C ARG A 203 -6.56 -17.93 20.80
N ASP A 204 -6.83 -17.80 22.09
CA ASP A 204 -8.04 -18.35 22.68
C ASP A 204 -9.25 -17.39 22.58
N SER A 205 -9.02 -16.10 22.30
CA SER A 205 -10.06 -15.07 22.24
C SER A 205 -10.42 -14.57 20.84
N THR A 206 -9.56 -14.81 19.84
CA THR A 206 -9.77 -14.30 18.47
C THR A 206 -11.09 -14.82 17.89
N LYS A 207 -11.89 -13.89 17.39
CA LYS A 207 -13.12 -14.15 16.63
C LYS A 207 -13.05 -13.47 15.29
N ILE A 208 -13.42 -14.19 14.24
CA ILE A 208 -13.36 -13.70 12.86
C ILE A 208 -14.73 -13.86 12.22
N THR A 209 -15.21 -12.76 11.62
CA THR A 209 -16.40 -12.71 10.76
C THR A 209 -15.94 -12.29 9.38
N ILE A 210 -16.47 -12.92 8.32
CA ILE A 210 -16.10 -12.59 6.93
C ILE A 210 -17.33 -12.35 6.08
N ASP A 211 -17.24 -11.33 5.22
CA ASP A 211 -18.05 -11.21 4.02
C ASP A 211 -17.22 -11.75 2.86
N TYR A 212 -17.77 -12.62 2.03
CA TYR A 212 -17.00 -13.31 0.99
C TYR A 212 -17.82 -13.60 -0.27
N LEU A 213 -17.11 -13.85 -1.37
CA LEU A 213 -17.66 -14.45 -2.57
C LEU A 213 -17.45 -15.97 -2.50
N ASP A 214 -18.50 -16.73 -2.76
CA ASP A 214 -18.39 -18.18 -2.94
C ASP A 214 -17.87 -18.54 -4.35
N HIS A 215 -17.67 -19.84 -4.60
CA HIS A 215 -17.21 -20.33 -5.90
C HIS A 215 -18.19 -19.99 -7.04
N ASP A 216 -19.48 -19.87 -6.75
CA ASP A 216 -20.53 -19.48 -7.71
C ASP A 216 -20.56 -17.96 -7.95
N GLY A 217 -19.77 -17.20 -7.21
CA GLY A 217 -19.70 -15.74 -7.30
C GLY A 217 -20.82 -15.01 -6.56
N GLN A 218 -21.55 -15.70 -5.69
CA GLN A 218 -22.55 -15.09 -4.82
C GLN A 218 -21.87 -14.47 -3.59
N SER A 219 -22.35 -13.31 -3.15
CA SER A 219 -21.92 -12.70 -1.89
C SER A 219 -22.59 -13.41 -0.73
N ARG A 220 -21.79 -13.77 0.27
CA ARG A 220 -22.19 -14.45 1.50
C ARG A 220 -21.53 -13.76 2.69
N SER A 221 -22.08 -14.01 3.87
CA SER A 221 -21.47 -13.64 5.14
C SER A 221 -21.43 -14.88 6.01
N ALA A 222 -20.36 -15.03 6.78
CA ALA A 222 -20.27 -16.06 7.80
C ALA A 222 -20.13 -15.42 9.17
N GLU A 223 -20.96 -15.90 10.10
CA GLU A 223 -21.01 -15.47 11.49
C GLU A 223 -19.65 -15.65 12.20
N PRO A 224 -19.45 -14.99 13.37
CA PRO A 224 -18.23 -15.13 14.15
C PRO A 224 -17.96 -16.60 14.46
N SER A 225 -17.04 -17.18 13.70
CA SER A 225 -16.56 -18.52 13.96
C SER A 225 -15.39 -18.40 14.92
N GLN A 226 -15.37 -19.26 15.94
CA GLN A 226 -14.14 -19.53 16.67
C GLN A 226 -13.29 -20.45 15.78
N ILE A 227 -12.77 -19.92 14.67
CA ILE A 227 -11.63 -20.59 14.02
C ILE A 227 -10.43 -20.32 14.93
N PRO A 228 -9.96 -21.33 15.66
CA PRO A 228 -8.83 -21.13 16.54
C PRO A 228 -7.63 -20.78 15.66
N PRO A 229 -6.95 -19.66 15.90
CA PRO A 229 -5.67 -19.39 15.28
C PRO A 229 -4.71 -20.54 15.59
N ILE A 230 -4.05 -21.06 14.56
CA ILE A 230 -3.07 -22.13 14.69
C ILE A 230 -1.68 -21.51 14.64
N GLU A 231 -0.83 -21.84 15.61
CA GLU A 231 0.55 -21.37 15.59
C GLU A 231 1.33 -21.97 14.42
N VAL A 232 1.94 -21.09 13.63
CA VAL A 232 2.79 -21.46 12.51
C VAL A 232 4.15 -21.92 13.03
N ARG A 233 4.58 -23.10 12.60
CA ARG A 233 5.87 -23.65 12.97
C ARG A 233 7.02 -22.73 12.52
N PHE A 234 8.03 -22.55 13.37
CA PHE A 234 9.13 -21.61 13.13
C PHE A 234 9.91 -21.87 11.83
N ASP A 235 10.00 -23.12 11.37
CA ASP A 235 10.64 -23.50 10.11
C ASP A 235 9.88 -23.02 8.87
N GLN A 236 8.61 -22.59 9.04
CA GLN A 236 7.75 -22.06 8.00
C GLN A 236 7.67 -20.53 8.01
N TRP A 237 8.24 -19.83 9.00
CA TRP A 237 8.11 -18.37 9.12
C TRP A 237 8.61 -17.59 7.89
N ALA A 238 9.59 -18.13 7.15
CA ALA A 238 10.06 -17.54 5.88
C ALA A 238 9.01 -17.51 4.76
N ASN A 239 7.92 -18.27 4.90
CA ASN A 239 6.76 -18.20 3.99
C ASN A 239 5.88 -16.98 4.28
N TYR A 240 5.96 -16.41 5.48
CA TYR A 240 5.12 -15.31 5.95
C TYR A 240 5.85 -13.97 5.90
N LEU A 241 7.13 -13.95 6.28
CA LEU A 241 7.93 -12.74 6.41
C LEU A 241 9.20 -12.81 5.54
N THR A 242 9.33 -11.85 4.64
CA THR A 242 10.39 -11.83 3.63
C THR A 242 11.79 -11.71 4.23
N PHE A 243 11.96 -10.98 5.34
CA PHE A 243 13.26 -10.82 6.00
C PHE A 243 13.88 -12.11 6.57
N PHE A 244 13.10 -13.19 6.71
CA PHE A 244 13.64 -14.52 7.04
C PHE A 244 14.13 -15.29 5.82
N ARG A 245 13.67 -14.94 4.63
CA ARG A 245 14.11 -15.54 3.37
C ARG A 245 15.37 -14.86 2.84
N GLU A 246 15.36 -13.53 2.84
CA GLU A 246 16.39 -12.68 2.25
C GLU A 246 16.54 -11.36 3.01
N ALA A 247 17.63 -10.64 2.77
CA ALA A 247 17.85 -9.35 3.42
C ALA A 247 16.85 -8.32 2.89
N MET A 248 16.24 -7.56 3.79
CA MET A 248 15.37 -6.44 3.44
C MET A 248 15.88 -5.19 4.13
N ALA A 249 16.55 -4.32 3.40
CA ALA A 249 17.14 -3.14 3.99
C ALA A 249 16.06 -2.27 4.69
N PRO A 250 16.31 -1.80 5.91
CA PRO A 250 17.61 -1.73 6.60
C PRO A 250 18.03 -3.02 7.34
N LEU A 251 17.20 -4.06 7.37
CA LEU A 251 17.49 -5.30 8.09
C LEU A 251 18.34 -6.29 7.27
N PRO A 252 19.35 -6.91 7.90
CA PRO A 252 19.95 -8.11 7.33
C PRO A 252 18.91 -9.24 7.29
N LYS A 253 19.24 -10.32 6.58
CA LYS A 253 18.46 -11.56 6.68
C LYS A 253 18.48 -12.02 8.15
N LEU A 254 17.30 -12.21 8.74
CA LEU A 254 17.14 -12.66 10.11
C LEU A 254 16.98 -14.18 10.17
N SER A 255 17.22 -14.76 11.35
CA SER A 255 16.97 -16.17 11.63
C SER A 255 15.71 -16.31 12.47
N PRO A 256 14.73 -17.16 12.08
CA PRO A 256 13.56 -17.44 12.91
C PRO A 256 13.89 -17.91 14.33
N LEU A 257 14.99 -18.66 14.49
CA LEU A 257 15.44 -19.19 15.79
C LEU A 257 15.74 -18.08 16.80
N ASP A 258 16.28 -16.95 16.34
CA ASP A 258 16.67 -15.83 17.20
C ASP A 258 15.45 -15.05 17.72
N HIS A 259 14.27 -15.31 17.16
CA HIS A 259 13.01 -14.61 17.44
C HIS A 259 11.95 -15.50 18.08
N MET A 260 12.32 -16.72 18.50
CA MET A 260 11.40 -17.64 19.17
C MET A 260 10.93 -17.17 20.56
N SER A 261 11.50 -16.10 21.13
CA SER A 261 11.02 -15.51 22.39
C SER A 261 10.22 -14.23 22.21
N ASP A 262 10.26 -13.61 21.03
CA ASP A 262 9.73 -12.26 20.80
C ASP A 262 8.81 -12.13 19.57
N LEU A 263 8.58 -13.22 18.83
CA LEU A 263 7.67 -13.29 17.68
C LEU A 263 6.83 -14.57 17.74
N ARG A 264 5.53 -14.45 17.46
CA ARG A 264 4.62 -15.55 17.21
C ARG A 264 3.79 -15.24 15.98
N ILE A 265 3.59 -16.24 15.14
CA ILE A 265 2.78 -16.14 13.93
C ILE A 265 1.63 -17.12 14.08
N LEU A 266 0.40 -16.62 14.03
CA LEU A 266 -0.80 -17.44 14.06
C LEU A 266 -1.48 -17.34 12.70
N GLU A 267 -2.01 -18.45 12.21
CA GLU A 267 -2.76 -18.53 10.96
C GLU A 267 -4.20 -18.95 11.26
N CYS A 268 -5.15 -18.25 10.66
CA CYS A 268 -6.56 -18.62 10.63
C CYS A 268 -6.92 -19.05 9.21
N ASP A 269 -7.37 -20.29 9.04
CA ASP A 269 -7.88 -20.81 7.78
C ASP A 269 -9.31 -20.32 7.57
N LEU A 270 -9.51 -19.37 6.67
CA LEU A 270 -10.82 -18.79 6.36
C LEU A 270 -11.67 -19.73 5.49
N SER A 271 -11.08 -20.73 4.84
CA SER A 271 -11.82 -21.65 3.97
C SER A 271 -12.80 -22.52 4.75
N GLY A 272 -12.47 -22.84 6.01
CA GLY A 272 -13.29 -23.61 6.93
C GLY A 272 -14.41 -22.83 7.62
N ILE A 273 -14.51 -21.51 7.42
CA ILE A 273 -15.55 -20.67 8.07
C ILE A 273 -16.94 -20.91 7.47
N ALA A 274 -16.98 -21.31 6.21
CA ALA A 274 -18.22 -21.46 5.46
C ALA A 274 -18.61 -22.94 5.42
N ASP A 275 -19.43 -23.38 6.39
CA ASP A 275 -19.86 -24.79 6.56
C ASP A 275 -20.38 -25.43 5.26
N ASP A 276 -21.09 -24.66 4.42
CA ASP A 276 -21.77 -25.15 3.21
C ASP A 276 -21.15 -24.65 1.88
N HIS A 277 -20.16 -23.75 1.92
CA HIS A 277 -19.68 -23.04 0.73
C HIS A 277 -18.15 -22.89 0.74
N VAL A 278 -17.52 -22.93 -0.43
CA VAL A 278 -16.08 -22.68 -0.53
C VAL A 278 -15.83 -21.19 -0.72
N VAL A 279 -15.07 -20.59 0.18
CA VAL A 279 -14.63 -19.19 0.11
C VAL A 279 -13.70 -19.00 -1.10
N ARG A 280 -14.10 -18.15 -2.05
CA ARG A 280 -13.30 -17.79 -3.22
C ARG A 280 -12.48 -16.52 -3.00
N ALA A 281 -13.08 -15.51 -2.38
CA ALA A 281 -12.42 -14.23 -2.09
C ALA A 281 -13.14 -13.48 -0.97
N ILE A 282 -12.39 -12.72 -0.18
CA ILE A 282 -12.90 -11.93 0.94
C ILE A 282 -13.29 -10.53 0.47
N LEU A 283 -14.47 -10.07 0.86
CA LEU A 283 -15.02 -8.73 0.61
C LEU A 283 -14.93 -7.85 1.86
N GLY A 284 -15.06 -8.44 3.04
CA GLY A 284 -15.02 -7.75 4.32
C GLY A 284 -14.56 -8.68 5.43
N LEU A 285 -13.98 -8.10 6.47
CA LEU A 285 -13.37 -8.83 7.57
C LEU A 285 -13.62 -8.08 8.88
N THR A 286 -14.19 -8.75 9.88
CA THR A 286 -14.21 -8.27 11.26
C THR A 286 -13.39 -9.20 12.12
N VAL A 287 -12.40 -8.64 12.82
CA VAL A 287 -11.53 -9.37 13.76
C VAL A 287 -11.69 -8.77 15.14
N SER A 288 -11.94 -9.61 16.14
CA SER A 288 -11.94 -9.22 17.54
C SER A 288 -10.97 -10.11 18.29
N SER A 289 -9.93 -9.52 18.91
CA SER A 289 -8.94 -10.28 19.68
C SER A 289 -8.61 -9.55 20.97
N ARG A 290 -8.29 -10.32 22.01
CA ARG A 290 -7.89 -9.84 23.33
C ARG A 290 -6.43 -10.14 23.59
N SER A 291 -5.71 -9.19 24.18
CA SER A 291 -4.32 -9.36 24.62
C SER A 291 -4.12 -8.81 26.02
N LEU A 292 -3.31 -9.48 26.83
CA LEU A 292 -2.89 -8.99 28.14
C LEU A 292 -1.76 -7.95 28.02
N GLN A 293 -1.82 -6.85 28.76
CA GLN A 293 -0.81 -5.78 28.78
C GLN A 293 -0.65 -5.16 30.18
N ARG A 294 0.40 -4.36 30.40
CA ARG A 294 0.62 -3.67 31.68
C ARG A 294 -0.12 -2.35 31.77
N THR A 295 -0.83 -2.14 32.87
CA THR A 295 -1.51 -0.88 33.17
C THR A 295 -0.52 0.28 33.35
N ASN A 296 0.68 -0.02 33.86
CA ASN A 296 1.72 0.98 34.10
C ASN A 296 2.40 1.51 32.83
N ASP A 297 2.19 0.87 31.67
CA ASP A 297 2.72 1.38 30.40
C ASP A 297 2.04 2.71 30.05
N GLY A 298 0.81 2.93 30.51
CA GLY A 298 0.11 4.20 30.37
C GLY A 298 -0.41 4.46 28.96
N PHE A 299 -0.44 3.45 28.09
CA PHE A 299 -1.02 3.58 26.76
C PHE A 299 -1.47 2.25 26.14
N ALA A 300 -2.43 2.37 25.23
CA ALA A 300 -2.81 1.37 24.25
C ALA A 300 -2.87 2.07 22.88
N TYR A 301 -2.70 1.34 21.79
CA TYR A 301 -2.77 1.95 20.46
C TYR A 301 -3.29 0.99 19.41
N TRP A 302 -3.77 1.57 18.33
CA TRP A 302 -4.07 0.87 17.09
C TRP A 302 -3.29 1.53 15.96
N GLN A 303 -2.85 0.72 15.01
CA GLN A 303 -2.16 1.15 13.80
C GLN A 303 -2.76 0.42 12.60
N SER A 304 -2.92 1.13 11.49
CA SER A 304 -3.44 0.56 10.25
C SER A 304 -2.45 -0.47 9.69
N PRO A 305 -2.86 -1.74 9.45
CA PRO A 305 -1.97 -2.76 8.87
C PRO A 305 -1.73 -2.53 7.36
N TYR A 306 -2.71 -1.95 6.67
CA TYR A 306 -2.72 -1.59 5.25
C TYR A 306 -3.56 -0.31 5.03
N PRO A 307 -3.52 0.33 3.84
CA PRO A 307 -4.33 1.50 3.50
C PRO A 307 -5.80 1.30 3.85
N SER A 308 -6.28 2.12 4.78
CA SER A 308 -7.63 2.04 5.30
C SER A 308 -8.23 3.43 5.36
N TYR A 309 -9.41 3.60 4.76
CA TYR A 309 -10.23 4.76 5.06
C TYR A 309 -10.95 4.51 6.39
N VAL A 310 -10.52 5.20 7.44
CA VAL A 310 -11.07 5.02 8.78
C VAL A 310 -12.19 6.03 9.01
N ASP A 311 -13.38 5.52 9.29
CA ASP A 311 -14.55 6.33 9.59
C ASP A 311 -14.48 6.81 11.04
N THR A 312 -14.45 5.87 11.98
CA THR A 312 -14.50 6.11 13.43
C THR A 312 -13.60 5.17 14.21
N ILE A 313 -13.05 5.67 15.32
CA ILE A 313 -12.35 4.88 16.34
C ILE A 313 -13.03 5.10 17.69
N SER A 314 -13.56 4.03 18.27
CA SER A 314 -14.24 4.03 19.57
C SER A 314 -13.30 3.57 20.68
N PHE A 315 -13.41 4.21 21.85
CA PHE A 315 -12.63 3.87 23.03
C PHE A 315 -13.56 3.57 24.19
N ASP A 316 -13.31 2.48 24.90
CA ASP A 316 -14.03 2.08 26.10
C ASP A 316 -13.03 1.72 27.18
N ALA A 317 -12.87 2.60 28.17
CA ALA A 317 -11.95 2.38 29.29
C ALA A 317 -12.67 2.38 30.64
N THR A 318 -14.00 2.23 30.62
CA THR A 318 -14.84 2.25 31.82
C THR A 318 -14.52 1.10 32.77
N GLU A 319 -14.11 -0.05 32.22
CA GLU A 319 -13.74 -1.25 32.96
C GLU A 319 -12.24 -1.34 33.30
N LEU A 320 -11.43 -0.31 33.02
CA LEU A 320 -10.00 -0.34 33.37
C LEU A 320 -9.79 -0.27 34.89
N ALA A 321 -10.67 0.42 35.61
CA ALA A 321 -10.57 0.55 37.06
C ALA A 321 -10.99 -0.76 37.75
N VAL A 322 -10.07 -1.35 38.50
CA VAL A 322 -10.32 -2.46 39.43
C VAL A 322 -10.37 -1.94 40.87
N ASP A 323 -10.99 -2.71 41.77
CA ASP A 323 -11.10 -2.36 43.18
C ASP A 323 -9.72 -1.99 43.76
N HIS A 324 -9.65 -0.83 44.43
CA HIS A 324 -8.44 -0.22 45.01
C HIS A 324 -7.42 0.38 44.02
N SER A 325 -7.71 0.48 42.72
CA SER A 325 -6.87 1.25 41.78
C SER A 325 -7.18 2.75 41.81
N PRO A 326 -6.17 3.62 41.55
CA PRO A 326 -6.41 5.05 41.37
C PRO A 326 -7.32 5.30 40.16
N GLY A 327 -8.10 6.39 40.22
CA GLY A 327 -8.84 6.86 39.05
C GLY A 327 -7.87 7.24 37.92
N HIS A 328 -8.27 7.00 36.68
CA HIS A 328 -7.45 7.32 35.50
C HIS A 328 -8.10 8.42 34.67
N GLU A 329 -7.25 9.29 34.13
CA GLU A 329 -7.60 10.24 33.08
C GLU A 329 -6.97 9.79 31.76
N PHE A 330 -7.67 10.03 30.65
CA PHE A 330 -7.34 9.52 29.33
C PHE A 330 -7.11 10.63 28.33
N ARG A 331 -6.23 10.40 27.37
CA ARG A 331 -5.97 11.32 26.27
C ARG A 331 -5.79 10.56 24.97
N ILE A 332 -6.56 10.93 23.96
CA ILE A 332 -6.44 10.40 22.61
C ILE A 332 -5.33 11.16 21.88
N MET A 333 -4.36 10.45 21.31
CA MET A 333 -3.22 11.03 20.59
C MET A 333 -3.08 10.34 19.22
N PRO A 334 -3.59 10.97 18.15
CA PRO A 334 -3.28 10.58 16.78
C PRO A 334 -1.78 10.72 16.52
N PHE A 335 -1.20 9.77 15.78
CA PHE A 335 0.16 9.90 15.27
C PHE A 335 0.17 9.78 13.74
N THR A 336 1.05 10.57 13.11
CA THR A 336 1.29 10.59 11.64
C THR A 336 0.10 10.95 10.74
N PHE A 337 -1.04 11.35 11.32
CA PHE A 337 -2.10 12.05 10.60
C PHE A 337 -2.64 13.23 11.44
N ARG A 338 -3.27 14.19 10.76
CA ARG A 338 -3.95 15.30 11.43
C ARG A 338 -5.43 14.98 11.49
N SER A 339 -5.92 14.55 12.66
CA SER A 339 -7.36 14.62 12.91
C SER A 339 -7.74 16.07 13.21
N GLY A 340 -8.89 16.53 12.73
CA GLY A 340 -9.44 17.85 13.05
C GLY A 340 -10.03 17.94 14.47
N THR A 341 -9.66 17.03 15.37
CA THR A 341 -10.35 16.84 16.66
C THR A 341 -9.65 17.55 17.81
N GLU A 342 -10.47 17.98 18.78
CA GLU A 342 -10.16 18.65 20.06
C GLU A 342 -9.33 17.77 21.04
N ALA A 343 -8.34 17.02 20.54
CA ALA A 343 -7.62 15.94 21.23
C ALA A 343 -6.44 16.42 22.13
N ALA A 344 -6.63 17.50 22.87
CA ALA A 344 -5.58 18.03 23.78
C ALA A 344 -5.89 17.86 25.27
N GLN A 345 -7.14 17.56 25.65
CA GLN A 345 -7.55 17.46 27.04
C GLN A 345 -7.49 16.04 27.58
N TRP A 346 -7.29 15.95 28.90
CA TRP A 346 -7.41 14.72 29.66
C TRP A 346 -8.87 14.55 30.06
N LEU A 347 -9.46 13.41 29.73
CA LEU A 347 -10.88 13.08 29.88
C LEU A 347 -11.06 11.95 30.90
N ARG A 348 -12.24 11.86 31.49
CA ARG A 348 -12.63 10.68 32.27
C ARG A 348 -13.04 9.53 31.35
N ALA A 349 -13.05 8.31 31.88
CA ALA A 349 -13.42 7.12 31.11
C ALA A 349 -14.83 7.21 30.50
N ASP A 350 -15.79 7.80 31.21
CA ASP A 350 -17.18 8.01 30.79
C ASP A 350 -17.35 9.16 29.78
N GLU A 351 -16.32 9.97 29.59
CA GLU A 351 -16.28 11.09 28.64
C GLU A 351 -15.55 10.71 27.34
N LEU A 352 -14.98 9.50 27.26
CA LEU A 352 -14.38 8.97 26.04
C LEU A 352 -15.49 8.72 25.01
N GLY A 353 -15.56 9.59 24.02
CA GLY A 353 -16.43 9.43 22.85
C GLY A 353 -15.72 8.77 21.66
N ASP A 354 -16.49 8.59 20.60
CA ASP A 354 -15.97 8.14 19.31
C ASP A 354 -15.14 9.24 18.65
N LEU A 355 -13.93 8.88 18.21
CA LEU A 355 -13.09 9.74 17.40
C LEU A 355 -13.54 9.64 15.94
N ASP A 356 -14.15 10.72 15.42
CA ASP A 356 -14.47 10.87 14.00
C ASP A 356 -13.17 11.16 13.21
N VAL A 357 -12.70 10.17 12.45
CA VAL A 357 -11.41 10.24 11.73
C VAL A 357 -11.61 10.68 10.29
N ARG A 358 -12.52 10.00 9.57
CA ARG A 358 -12.88 10.22 8.15
C ARG A 358 -11.68 10.49 7.24
N SER A 359 -10.63 9.71 7.40
CA SER A 359 -9.35 9.93 6.72
C SER A 359 -8.70 8.63 6.28
N TRP A 360 -7.88 8.72 5.23
CA TRP A 360 -7.01 7.62 4.81
C TRP A 360 -5.84 7.47 5.77
N MET A 361 -5.71 6.25 6.30
CA MET A 361 -4.64 5.82 7.18
C MET A 361 -3.78 4.81 6.43
N LEU A 362 -2.48 5.07 6.36
CA LEU A 362 -1.50 4.20 5.73
C LEU A 362 -0.81 3.36 6.81
N PRO A 363 -0.09 2.28 6.47
CA PRO A 363 0.82 1.62 7.40
C PRO A 363 1.70 2.65 8.12
N GLY A 364 1.73 2.58 9.45
CA GLY A 364 2.39 3.56 10.31
C GLY A 364 1.48 4.66 10.84
N HIS A 365 0.28 4.82 10.30
CA HIS A 365 -0.76 5.72 10.84
C HIS A 365 -1.61 5.01 11.88
N GLY A 366 -1.95 5.73 12.95
CA GLY A 366 -2.72 5.15 14.05
C GLY A 366 -3.02 6.14 15.16
N VAL A 367 -3.69 5.64 16.19
CA VAL A 367 -4.10 6.42 17.35
C VAL A 367 -3.66 5.71 18.61
N ALA A 368 -3.10 6.46 19.55
CA ALA A 368 -2.83 5.99 20.90
C ALA A 368 -3.87 6.56 21.87
N LEU A 369 -4.37 5.73 22.77
CA LEU A 369 -5.06 6.13 23.99
C LEU A 369 -4.03 6.12 25.12
N LEU A 370 -3.67 7.30 25.62
CA LEU A 370 -2.80 7.45 26.77
C LEU A 370 -3.63 7.55 28.04
N TRP A 371 -3.14 7.06 29.16
CA TRP A 371 -3.73 7.34 30.47
C TRP A 371 -2.69 7.68 31.52
N ARG A 372 -3.16 8.34 32.58
CA ARG A 372 -2.39 8.66 33.77
C ARG A 372 -3.29 8.58 35.00
N GLU A 373 -2.70 8.46 36.17
CA GLU A 373 -3.42 8.63 37.42
C GLU A 373 -4.04 10.03 37.49
N ALA A 374 -5.31 10.10 37.87
CA ALA A 374 -6.05 11.34 38.04
C ALA A 374 -5.40 12.18 39.14
N ARG A 375 -5.26 13.48 38.88
CA ARG A 375 -4.79 14.41 39.90
C ARG A 375 -5.95 14.68 40.86
N GLY A 376 -5.84 14.14 42.08
CA GLY A 376 -6.82 14.34 43.16
C GLY A 376 -6.98 15.79 43.60
#